data_AF-A0A839WSA2-F1
#
_entry.id   AF-A0A839WSA2-F1
#
_cell.length_a   1.000
_cell.length_b   1.000
_cell.length_c   1.000
_cell.angle_alpha   90.00
_cell.angle_beta   90.00
_cell.angle_gamma   90.00
#
_symmetry.space_group_name_H-M   'P 1'
#
loop_
_entity.id
_entity.type
_entity.pdbx_description
1 polymer ?
#
loop_
_entity_poly.entity_id
_entity_poly.type
_entity_poly.pdbx_seq_one_letter_code
_entity_poly.pdbx_strand_id
1 'polypeptide(L)'
;MSAARPHRPVRALLAFALALSAGAACAQADVSKVNGGITAEAGQSYGDLSTVNGGIRIGDGVRAKDVETVNGGIRGDDDIQAGTVETVNGGITLGARARTRSLTTVNGGVRLGQDAQIAGSIESVSGGVFVDRGGRVDGNVVTVNGAIGLVGTEVTGDVKTVNGDVTIGAASKVRGGLTVDKPSSNWFPVTINRRSPRVIIGPNAVIEGPLTFKREVTLYVHSSARTGPISGATAIAYDGAQAPKD
;
A
#
# COMPACT_ATOMS: atom_id res chain seq x y z
N MET A 1 -2.83 43.18 76.07
CA MET A 1 -3.57 42.21 75.23
C MET A 1 -3.14 42.38 73.78
N SER A 2 -2.76 41.26 73.17
CA SER A 2 -2.76 40.98 71.73
C SER A 2 -1.78 41.71 70.80
N ALA A 3 -0.56 41.17 70.77
CA ALA A 3 0.18 40.72 69.59
C ALA A 3 0.24 41.62 68.34
N ALA A 4 1.30 42.42 68.27
CA ALA A 4 2.01 42.69 67.02
C ALA A 4 2.74 41.43 66.54
N ARG A 5 2.71 41.15 65.23
CA ARG A 5 3.52 40.11 64.56
C ARG A 5 4.03 40.64 63.21
N PRO A 6 5.17 40.13 62.72
CA PRO A 6 6.32 41.00 62.46
C PRO A 6 6.80 41.00 61.00
N HIS A 7 7.72 41.93 60.73
CA HIS A 7 8.89 41.88 59.85
C HIS A 7 8.95 40.86 58.68
N ARG A 8 9.08 41.40 57.46
CA ARG A 8 9.86 40.85 56.31
C ARG A 8 11.31 40.53 56.76
N PRO A 9 12.17 39.77 56.04
CA PRO A 9 12.16 39.34 54.62
C PRO A 9 12.61 37.87 54.43
N VAL A 10 12.94 37.41 53.21
CA VAL A 10 14.09 36.53 52.86
C VAL A 10 13.85 35.90 51.48
N ARG A 11 14.72 36.27 50.54
CA ARG A 11 15.00 35.50 49.32
C ARG A 11 15.93 34.35 49.71
N ALA A 12 15.52 33.10 49.45
CA ALA A 12 16.34 31.95 49.04
C ALA A 12 15.75 30.63 49.56
N LEU A 13 15.84 29.60 48.70
CA LEU A 13 15.58 28.17 48.90
C LEU A 13 14.13 27.68 48.69
N LEU A 14 13.83 27.27 47.45
CA LEU A 14 13.43 25.87 47.20
C LEU A 14 13.61 25.50 45.73
N ALA A 15 14.77 24.93 45.42
CA ALA A 15 14.97 24.08 44.25
C ALA A 15 14.33 22.72 44.55
N PHE A 16 13.06 22.50 44.19
CA PHE A 16 12.47 21.17 44.05
C PHE A 16 11.06 21.23 43.40
N ALA A 17 10.99 21.32 42.07
CA ALA A 17 9.85 20.83 41.27
C ALA A 17 10.21 20.79 39.76
N LEU A 18 11.47 20.51 39.44
CA LEU A 18 11.86 20.07 38.11
C LEU A 18 11.72 18.54 38.09
N ALA A 19 10.49 18.04 38.08
CA ALA A 19 10.24 16.61 38.04
C ALA A 19 8.99 16.30 37.19
N LEU A 20 9.25 15.61 36.08
CA LEU A 20 8.31 14.78 35.32
C LEU A 20 7.22 15.49 34.51
N SER A 21 7.64 16.27 33.52
CA SER A 21 6.97 16.23 32.21
C SER A 21 7.98 16.09 31.07
N ALA A 22 9.11 15.44 31.33
CA ALA A 22 9.81 14.73 30.28
C ALA A 22 9.00 13.46 30.04
N GLY A 23 7.95 13.56 29.23
CA GLY A 23 7.45 12.39 28.54
C GLY A 23 8.67 11.80 27.84
N ALA A 24 9.16 10.68 28.34
CA ALA A 24 10.11 9.89 27.58
C ALA A 24 9.40 9.62 26.26
N ALA A 25 9.76 10.36 25.22
CA ALA A 25 9.66 9.85 23.88
C ALA A 25 10.55 8.62 23.93
N CYS A 26 9.97 7.46 24.27
CA CYS A 26 10.60 6.18 24.04
C CYS A 26 10.85 6.19 22.54
N ALA A 27 12.07 6.51 22.13
CA ALA A 27 12.50 6.29 20.77
C ALA A 27 12.22 4.81 20.53
N GLN A 28 11.21 4.52 19.72
CA GLN A 28 10.89 3.14 19.39
C GLN A 28 12.16 2.55 18.77
N ALA A 29 12.61 1.41 19.31
CA ALA A 29 13.91 0.89 18.92
C ALA A 29 13.87 0.45 17.44
N ASP A 30 14.88 0.88 16.70
CA ASP A 30 15.16 0.36 15.37
C ASP A 30 15.72 -1.06 15.49
N VAL A 31 15.34 -1.93 14.55
CA VAL A 31 15.84 -3.31 14.49
C VAL A 31 16.41 -3.55 13.10
N SER A 32 17.73 -3.72 13.04
CA SER A 32 18.45 -4.02 11.81
C SER A 32 19.16 -5.36 11.88
N LYS A 33 19.04 -6.17 10.82
CA LYS A 33 19.73 -7.47 10.72
C LYS A 33 20.38 -7.70 9.35
N VAL A 34 21.37 -8.56 9.33
CA VAL A 34 21.97 -9.10 8.09
C VAL A 34 22.02 -10.61 8.25
N ASN A 35 21.53 -11.34 7.25
CA ASN A 35 21.41 -12.80 7.24
C ASN A 35 20.55 -13.35 8.40
N GLY A 36 19.44 -12.68 8.71
CA GLY A 36 18.54 -13.11 9.77
C GLY A 36 17.14 -12.50 9.64
N GLY A 37 16.13 -13.23 10.08
CA GLY A 37 14.75 -12.72 10.10
C GLY A 37 14.47 -11.77 11.27
N ILE A 38 13.54 -10.86 11.07
CA ILE A 38 12.96 -10.02 12.12
C ILE A 38 11.55 -10.52 12.42
N THR A 39 11.19 -10.58 13.70
CA THR A 39 9.83 -10.80 14.17
C THR A 39 9.49 -9.66 15.12
N ALA A 40 8.58 -8.79 14.70
CA ALA A 40 8.01 -7.73 15.51
C ALA A 40 6.79 -8.30 16.25
N GLU A 41 6.85 -8.27 17.58
CA GLU A 41 5.85 -8.90 18.45
C GLU A 41 4.55 -8.09 18.47
N ALA A 42 3.42 -8.79 18.53
CA ALA A 42 2.08 -8.19 18.46
C ALA A 42 1.89 -7.05 19.48
N GLY A 43 1.22 -5.98 19.04
CA GLY A 43 0.88 -4.81 19.83
C GLY A 43 2.07 -3.91 20.23
N GLN A 44 3.30 -4.28 19.86
CA GLN A 44 4.48 -3.48 20.17
C GLN A 44 4.67 -2.33 19.18
N SER A 45 5.49 -1.35 19.59
CA SER A 45 5.90 -0.25 18.72
C SER A 45 7.40 -0.33 18.44
N TYR A 46 7.77 -0.24 17.17
CA TYR A 46 9.12 -0.28 16.65
C TYR A 46 9.42 0.99 15.87
N GLY A 47 10.70 1.36 15.80
CA GLY A 47 11.18 2.36 14.87
C GLY A 47 11.22 1.76 13.47
N ASP A 48 12.39 1.78 12.85
CA ASP A 48 12.61 1.17 11.55
C ASP A 48 12.94 -0.33 11.69
N LEU A 49 12.33 -1.17 10.87
CA LEU A 49 12.60 -2.61 10.78
C LEU A 49 13.28 -2.89 9.45
N SER A 50 14.57 -3.22 9.46
CA SER A 50 15.35 -3.43 8.23
C SER A 50 16.16 -4.72 8.24
N THR A 51 16.17 -5.46 7.14
CA THR A 51 17.07 -6.62 7.02
C THR A 51 17.54 -6.91 5.61
N VAL A 52 18.72 -7.53 5.50
CA VAL A 52 19.22 -8.10 4.24
C VAL A 52 19.31 -9.61 4.36
N ASN A 53 18.83 -10.34 3.35
CA ASN A 53 18.72 -11.79 3.31
C ASN A 53 17.92 -12.34 4.50
N GLY A 54 16.74 -11.77 4.75
CA GLY A 54 15.86 -12.15 5.84
C GLY A 54 14.43 -11.67 5.63
N GLY A 55 13.44 -12.45 6.08
CA GLY A 55 12.05 -12.02 6.09
C GLY A 55 11.73 -11.17 7.33
N ILE A 56 10.74 -10.31 7.21
CA ILE A 56 10.16 -9.56 8.34
C ILE A 56 8.74 -10.07 8.57
N ARG A 57 8.46 -10.54 9.79
CA ARG A 57 7.11 -10.83 10.27
C ARG A 57 6.69 -9.76 11.26
N ILE A 58 5.50 -9.20 11.05
CA ILE A 58 4.93 -8.14 11.87
C ILE A 58 3.63 -8.68 12.46
N GLY A 59 3.61 -8.91 13.78
CA GLY A 59 2.43 -9.40 14.46
C GLY A 59 1.28 -8.39 14.50
N ASP A 60 0.12 -8.84 14.96
CA ASP A 60 -1.11 -8.03 14.99
C ASP A 60 -0.92 -6.71 15.74
N GLY A 61 -1.49 -5.63 15.20
CA GLY A 61 -1.55 -4.32 15.87
C GLY A 61 -0.19 -3.64 16.09
N VAL A 62 0.90 -4.16 15.52
CA VAL A 62 2.22 -3.53 15.60
C VAL A 62 2.22 -2.15 14.94
N ARG A 63 2.95 -1.22 15.54
CA ARG A 63 3.28 0.08 14.97
C ARG A 63 4.75 0.11 14.61
N ALA A 64 5.09 0.23 13.34
CA ALA A 64 6.46 0.44 12.88
C ALA A 64 6.57 1.79 12.17
N LYS A 65 7.74 2.42 12.19
CA LYS A 65 7.97 3.64 11.41
C LYS A 65 8.10 3.30 9.94
N ASP A 66 9.15 2.59 9.54
CA ASP A 66 9.31 2.06 8.19
C ASP A 66 9.77 0.59 8.24
N VAL A 67 9.44 -0.19 7.21
CA VAL A 67 9.78 -1.63 7.14
C VAL A 67 10.39 -1.94 5.78
N GLU A 68 11.61 -2.44 5.76
CA GLU A 68 12.32 -2.72 4.52
C GLU A 68 13.10 -4.04 4.56
N THR A 69 13.18 -4.74 3.43
CA THR A 69 14.08 -5.88 3.30
C THR A 69 14.60 -6.09 1.88
N VAL A 70 15.82 -6.62 1.77
CA VAL A 70 16.38 -7.09 0.50
C VAL A 70 16.53 -8.61 0.57
N ASN A 71 16.06 -9.31 -0.46
CA ASN A 71 16.02 -10.77 -0.55
C ASN A 71 15.23 -11.41 0.61
N GLY A 72 14.02 -10.92 0.84
CA GLY A 72 13.13 -11.42 1.87
C GLY A 72 11.72 -10.87 1.71
N GLY A 73 10.71 -11.62 2.16
CA GLY A 73 9.33 -11.15 2.17
C GLY A 73 8.98 -10.38 3.44
N ILE A 74 7.99 -9.49 3.34
CA ILE A 74 7.36 -8.83 4.48
C ILE A 74 5.96 -9.41 4.64
N ARG A 75 5.68 -9.93 5.83
CA ARG A 75 4.34 -10.37 6.23
C ARG A 75 3.91 -9.57 7.45
N GLY A 76 2.83 -8.82 7.32
CA GLY A 76 2.13 -8.24 8.45
C GLY A 76 0.79 -8.92 8.64
N ASP A 77 0.46 -9.17 9.90
CA ASP A 77 -0.84 -9.70 10.29
C ASP A 77 -1.89 -8.56 10.29
N ASP A 78 -2.94 -8.66 11.10
CA ASP A 78 -4.04 -7.69 11.09
C ASP A 78 -3.69 -6.41 11.86
N ASP A 79 -4.40 -5.32 11.53
CA ASP A 79 -4.36 -4.05 12.28
C ASP A 79 -2.98 -3.38 12.40
N ILE A 80 -1.99 -3.83 11.62
CA ILE A 80 -0.66 -3.24 11.61
C ILE A 80 -0.69 -1.78 11.13
N GLN A 81 0.23 -0.97 11.63
CA GLN A 81 0.44 0.41 11.20
C GLN A 81 1.90 0.61 10.87
N ALA A 82 2.20 0.93 9.62
CA ALA A 82 3.55 1.23 9.16
C ALA A 82 3.56 2.51 8.32
N GLY A 83 4.70 3.18 8.20
CA GLY A 83 4.91 4.22 7.21
C GLY A 83 5.09 3.59 5.83
N THR A 84 6.34 3.51 5.38
CA THR A 84 6.72 2.84 4.15
C THR A 84 6.93 1.34 4.41
N VAL A 85 6.49 0.48 3.47
CA VAL A 85 6.84 -0.95 3.46
C VAL A 85 7.44 -1.32 2.11
N GLU A 86 8.70 -1.75 2.11
CA GLU A 86 9.50 -1.94 0.90
C GLU A 86 10.25 -3.26 0.85
N THR A 87 10.32 -3.86 -0.33
CA THR A 87 11.18 -5.04 -0.51
C THR A 87 11.75 -5.18 -1.92
N VAL A 88 12.98 -5.68 -1.99
CA VAL A 88 13.60 -6.12 -3.24
C VAL A 88 13.72 -7.64 -3.21
N ASN A 89 13.25 -8.32 -4.25
CA ASN A 89 13.21 -9.80 -4.33
C ASN A 89 12.40 -10.44 -3.18
N GLY A 90 11.22 -9.88 -2.91
CA GLY A 90 10.28 -10.38 -1.92
C GLY A 90 8.88 -9.85 -2.13
N GLY A 91 7.89 -10.56 -1.61
CA GLY A 91 6.50 -10.11 -1.60
C GLY A 91 6.14 -9.37 -0.32
N ILE A 92 5.14 -8.49 -0.41
CA ILE A 92 4.49 -7.84 0.73
C ILE A 92 3.10 -8.47 0.89
N THR A 93 2.79 -9.00 2.06
CA THR A 93 1.44 -9.46 2.41
C THR A 93 1.04 -8.83 3.72
N LEU A 94 0.00 -8.00 3.71
CA LEU A 94 -0.54 -7.37 4.93
C LEU A 94 -1.96 -7.88 5.17
N GLY A 95 -2.29 -8.16 6.43
CA GLY A 95 -3.59 -8.64 6.87
C GLY A 95 -4.71 -7.61 6.74
N ALA A 96 -5.84 -7.92 7.37
CA ALA A 96 -6.99 -7.04 7.38
C ALA A 96 -6.72 -5.76 8.18
N ARG A 97 -7.35 -4.65 7.78
CA ARG A 97 -7.27 -3.34 8.45
C ARG A 97 -5.85 -2.78 8.58
N ALA A 98 -4.87 -3.34 7.86
CA ALA A 98 -3.52 -2.83 7.81
C ALA A 98 -3.51 -1.40 7.27
N ARG A 99 -2.73 -0.52 7.89
CA ARG A 99 -2.60 0.89 7.49
C ARG A 99 -1.18 1.21 7.15
N THR A 100 -0.94 1.67 5.93
CA THR A 100 0.40 2.10 5.50
C THR A 100 0.39 3.42 4.76
N ARG A 101 1.54 4.08 4.67
CA ARG A 101 1.71 5.25 3.81
C ARG A 101 1.96 4.82 2.37
N SER A 102 2.85 3.88 2.12
CA SER A 102 3.16 3.42 0.77
C SER A 102 3.74 2.00 0.78
N LEU A 103 3.58 1.30 -0.35
CA LEU A 103 4.05 -0.07 -0.52
C LEU A 103 4.82 -0.20 -1.83
N THR A 104 6.06 -0.68 -1.79
CA THR A 104 6.86 -0.87 -3.01
C THR A 104 7.54 -2.23 -3.03
N THR A 105 7.51 -2.90 -4.18
CA THR A 105 8.30 -4.13 -4.40
C THR A 105 8.80 -4.23 -5.83
N VAL A 106 10.02 -4.73 -6.03
CA VAL A 106 10.58 -4.92 -7.37
C VAL A 106 10.24 -6.32 -7.90
N ASN A 107 10.57 -7.36 -7.15
CA ASN A 107 10.45 -8.75 -7.59
C ASN A 107 9.62 -9.58 -6.61
N GLY A 108 8.41 -9.10 -6.35
CA GLY A 108 7.38 -9.84 -5.62
C GLY A 108 6.04 -9.12 -5.69
N GLY A 109 4.98 -9.83 -5.28
CA GLY A 109 3.62 -9.28 -5.29
C GLY A 109 3.29 -8.50 -4.02
N VAL A 110 2.28 -7.65 -4.11
CA VAL A 110 1.62 -7.01 -2.97
C VAL A 110 0.25 -7.62 -2.80
N ARG A 111 -0.06 -8.13 -1.61
CA ARG A 111 -1.40 -8.61 -1.25
C ARG A 111 -1.87 -7.91 0.02
N LEU A 112 -3.02 -7.26 -0.07
CA LEU A 112 -3.66 -6.58 1.05
C LEU A 112 -4.97 -7.28 1.42
N GLY A 113 -5.16 -7.50 2.72
CA GLY A 113 -6.39 -8.01 3.28
C GLY A 113 -7.56 -7.01 3.22
N GLN A 114 -8.68 -7.41 3.79
CA GLN A 114 -9.90 -6.62 3.82
C GLN A 114 -9.69 -5.31 4.59
N ASP A 115 -10.36 -4.24 4.14
CA ASP A 115 -10.36 -2.94 4.82
C ASP A 115 -8.96 -2.30 5.00
N ALA A 116 -7.95 -2.74 4.23
CA ALA A 116 -6.62 -2.14 4.26
C ALA A 116 -6.64 -0.69 3.75
N GLN A 117 -5.86 0.20 4.37
CA GLN A 117 -5.84 1.64 4.09
C GLN A 117 -4.44 2.13 3.75
N ILE A 118 -4.22 2.51 2.50
CA ILE A 118 -2.92 2.98 2.00
C ILE A 118 -3.07 4.47 1.68
N ALA A 119 -2.39 5.33 2.44
CA ALA A 119 -2.51 6.78 2.29
C ALA A 119 -1.83 7.33 1.02
N GLY A 120 -0.93 6.55 0.42
CA GLY A 120 -0.19 6.90 -0.78
C GLY A 120 -0.34 5.82 -1.86
N SER A 121 0.75 5.48 -2.53
CA SER A 121 0.74 4.58 -3.69
C SER A 121 1.16 3.15 -3.34
N ILE A 122 0.73 2.22 -4.20
CA ILE A 122 1.21 0.84 -4.26
C ILE A 122 1.94 0.66 -5.58
N GLU A 123 3.19 0.22 -5.54
CA GLU A 123 4.04 0.05 -6.71
C GLU A 123 4.66 -1.36 -6.73
N SER A 124 4.50 -2.08 -7.84
CA SER A 124 5.19 -3.36 -8.06
C SER A 124 5.79 -3.48 -9.45
N VAL A 125 7.07 -3.79 -9.57
CA VAL A 125 7.70 -3.95 -10.89
C VAL A 125 7.28 -5.29 -11.51
N SER A 126 7.58 -6.41 -10.87
CA SER A 126 7.37 -7.74 -11.48
C SER A 126 6.19 -8.53 -10.90
N GLY A 127 5.71 -8.21 -9.70
CA GLY A 127 4.65 -8.97 -9.04
C GLY A 127 3.27 -8.32 -9.14
N GLY A 128 2.24 -9.14 -8.94
CA GLY A 128 0.86 -8.64 -8.96
C GLY A 128 0.53 -7.82 -7.72
N VAL A 129 -0.42 -6.90 -7.86
CA VAL A 129 -1.03 -6.16 -6.75
C VAL A 129 -2.46 -6.64 -6.59
N PHE A 130 -2.81 -7.10 -5.39
CA PHE A 130 -4.17 -7.45 -5.02
C PHE A 130 -4.62 -6.68 -3.79
N VAL A 131 -5.76 -6.02 -3.90
CA VAL A 131 -6.43 -5.33 -2.78
C VAL A 131 -7.83 -5.91 -2.62
N ASP A 132 -8.10 -6.43 -1.41
CA ASP A 132 -9.38 -7.06 -1.09
C ASP A 132 -10.48 -6.02 -0.76
N ARG A 133 -11.68 -6.52 -0.47
CA ARG A 133 -12.89 -5.76 -0.19
C ARG A 133 -12.70 -4.74 0.93
N GLY A 134 -13.27 -3.55 0.71
CA GLY A 134 -13.23 -2.45 1.65
C GLY A 134 -11.89 -1.70 1.65
N GLY A 135 -10.92 -2.14 0.87
CA GLY A 135 -9.63 -1.48 0.76
C GLY A 135 -9.75 -0.05 0.21
N ARG A 136 -8.87 0.84 0.69
CA ARG A 136 -8.73 2.22 0.23
C ARG A 136 -7.28 2.50 -0.11
N VAL A 137 -7.04 3.04 -1.31
CA VAL A 137 -5.74 3.55 -1.74
C VAL A 137 -5.93 5.00 -2.16
N ASP A 138 -5.34 5.92 -1.41
CA ASP A 138 -5.51 7.35 -1.64
C ASP A 138 -4.58 7.88 -2.75
N GLY A 139 -3.52 7.14 -3.08
CA GLY A 139 -2.63 7.39 -4.22
C GLY A 139 -2.90 6.48 -5.42
N ASN A 140 -1.83 6.12 -6.12
CA ASN A 140 -1.90 5.33 -7.36
C ASN A 140 -1.68 3.83 -7.08
N VAL A 141 -2.19 2.98 -7.97
CA VAL A 141 -1.82 1.57 -8.04
C VAL A 141 -1.09 1.33 -9.35
N VAL A 142 0.20 1.02 -9.27
CA VAL A 142 1.09 0.93 -10.43
C VAL A 142 1.77 -0.43 -10.48
N THR A 143 1.73 -1.08 -11.64
CA THR A 143 2.57 -2.24 -11.92
C THR A 143 3.35 -2.12 -13.23
N VAL A 144 4.40 -2.91 -13.42
CA VAL A 144 5.04 -3.05 -14.74
C VAL A 144 4.63 -4.36 -15.39
N ASN A 145 4.90 -5.50 -14.76
CA ASN A 145 4.64 -6.83 -15.34
C ASN A 145 3.56 -7.63 -14.62
N GLY A 146 3.24 -7.27 -13.38
CA GLY A 146 2.27 -8.00 -12.58
C GLY A 146 0.83 -7.57 -12.80
N ALA A 147 -0.09 -8.51 -12.59
CA ALA A 147 -1.52 -8.22 -12.67
C ALA A 147 -2.01 -7.32 -11.53
N ILE A 148 -2.99 -6.47 -11.80
CA ILE A 148 -3.66 -5.64 -10.78
C ILE A 148 -5.07 -6.21 -10.57
N GLY A 149 -5.41 -6.52 -9.32
CA GLY A 149 -6.74 -6.98 -8.92
C GLY A 149 -7.29 -6.15 -7.77
N LEU A 150 -8.39 -5.44 -8.01
CA LEU A 150 -9.09 -4.64 -7.02
C LEU A 150 -10.50 -5.20 -6.83
N VAL A 151 -10.95 -5.47 -5.60
CA VAL A 151 -12.31 -6.00 -5.35
C VAL A 151 -12.97 -5.13 -4.30
N GLY A 152 -14.08 -4.47 -4.62
CA GLY A 152 -14.76 -3.58 -3.68
C GLY A 152 -13.82 -2.53 -3.07
N THR A 153 -12.86 -2.03 -3.85
CA THR A 153 -11.77 -1.16 -3.40
C THR A 153 -11.99 0.28 -3.90
N GLU A 154 -11.65 1.28 -3.08
CA GLU A 154 -11.61 2.68 -3.50
C GLU A 154 -10.17 3.13 -3.87
N VAL A 155 -10.02 3.34 -5.17
CA VAL A 155 -9.01 4.05 -5.98
C VAL A 155 -9.06 5.58 -5.98
N THR A 156 -8.38 6.37 -5.15
CA THR A 156 -8.45 7.85 -5.33
C THR A 156 -7.61 8.33 -6.52
N GLY A 157 -6.40 7.79 -6.69
CA GLY A 157 -5.54 8.10 -7.83
C GLY A 157 -5.81 7.25 -9.08
N ASP A 158 -4.77 7.07 -9.89
CA ASP A 158 -4.81 6.29 -11.12
C ASP A 158 -4.45 4.81 -10.90
N VAL A 159 -4.95 3.96 -11.79
CA VAL A 159 -4.45 2.59 -11.98
C VAL A 159 -3.59 2.55 -13.25
N LYS A 160 -2.35 2.09 -13.15
CA LYS A 160 -1.39 2.09 -14.27
C LYS A 160 -0.67 0.76 -14.38
N THR A 161 -0.51 0.27 -15.61
CA THR A 161 0.29 -0.94 -15.91
C THR A 161 1.00 -0.83 -17.25
N VAL A 162 1.98 -1.71 -17.51
CA VAL A 162 2.65 -1.83 -18.82
C VAL A 162 2.30 -3.15 -19.50
N ASN A 163 2.50 -4.27 -18.81
CA ASN A 163 2.33 -5.63 -19.35
C ASN A 163 1.31 -6.47 -18.55
N GLY A 164 0.88 -6.00 -17.38
CA GLY A 164 0.02 -6.78 -16.49
C GLY A 164 -1.45 -6.76 -16.89
N ASP A 165 -2.14 -7.87 -16.67
CA ASP A 165 -3.61 -7.92 -16.73
C ASP A 165 -4.21 -7.02 -15.63
N VAL A 166 -5.34 -6.37 -15.90
CA VAL A 166 -6.01 -5.50 -14.92
C VAL A 166 -7.43 -5.97 -14.70
N THR A 167 -7.80 -6.16 -13.43
CA THR A 167 -9.17 -6.43 -13.01
C THR A 167 -9.61 -5.37 -12.03
N ILE A 168 -10.43 -4.44 -12.50
CA ILE A 168 -11.21 -3.54 -11.64
C ILE A 168 -12.48 -4.32 -11.29
N GLY A 169 -12.40 -5.12 -10.24
CA GLY A 169 -13.44 -6.07 -9.84
C GLY A 169 -14.72 -5.42 -9.32
N ALA A 170 -15.65 -6.28 -8.89
CA ALA A 170 -17.00 -5.86 -8.53
C ALA A 170 -17.01 -4.76 -7.46
N ALA A 171 -17.86 -3.76 -7.67
CA ALA A 171 -18.03 -2.61 -6.78
C ALA A 171 -16.75 -1.82 -6.44
N SER A 172 -15.67 -2.00 -7.21
CA SER A 172 -14.48 -1.15 -7.09
C SER A 172 -14.72 0.21 -7.72
N LYS A 173 -14.19 1.26 -7.10
CA LYS A 173 -14.31 2.64 -7.57
C LYS A 173 -12.92 3.23 -7.78
N VAL A 174 -12.63 3.72 -8.98
CA VAL A 174 -11.41 4.46 -9.32
C VAL A 174 -11.82 5.88 -9.70
N ARG A 175 -11.39 6.87 -8.93
CA ARG A 175 -11.65 8.29 -9.20
C ARG A 175 -10.72 8.84 -10.28
N GLY A 176 -9.47 8.37 -10.32
CA GLY A 176 -8.56 8.64 -11.42
C GLY A 176 -8.89 7.84 -12.68
N GLY A 177 -7.91 7.71 -13.57
CA GLY A 177 -8.01 6.93 -14.80
C GLY A 177 -7.39 5.54 -14.72
N LEU A 178 -7.56 4.79 -15.81
CA LEU A 178 -6.82 3.55 -16.06
C LEU A 178 -5.91 3.75 -17.27
N THR A 179 -4.61 3.52 -17.12
CA THR A 179 -3.65 3.60 -18.23
C THR A 179 -2.91 2.29 -18.41
N VAL A 180 -2.87 1.79 -19.65
CA VAL A 180 -1.98 0.71 -20.07
C VAL A 180 -0.94 1.29 -21.02
N ASP A 181 0.29 1.41 -20.55
CA ASP A 181 1.39 1.98 -21.30
C ASP A 181 2.05 0.97 -22.24
N LYS A 182 2.70 1.49 -23.29
CA LYS A 182 3.58 0.68 -24.14
C LYS A 182 4.92 0.46 -23.42
N PRO A 183 5.54 -0.74 -23.53
CA PRO A 183 6.91 -0.93 -23.08
C PRO A 183 7.81 0.05 -23.84
N SER A 184 8.57 0.87 -23.12
CA SER A 184 9.54 1.78 -23.75
C SER A 184 10.92 1.13 -23.77
N SER A 185 11.60 1.23 -24.92
CA SER A 185 12.95 0.71 -25.14
C SER A 185 14.04 1.44 -24.34
N ASN A 186 13.70 2.54 -23.66
CA ASN A 186 14.65 3.46 -23.04
C ASN A 186 14.90 3.24 -21.55
N TRP A 187 14.10 2.41 -20.86
CA TRP A 187 14.19 2.29 -19.40
C TRP A 187 14.85 0.97 -18.94
N PHE A 188 14.69 -0.18 -19.62
CA PHE A 188 15.43 -1.43 -19.35
C PHE A 188 15.35 -2.42 -20.54
N PRO A 189 16.37 -3.27 -20.79
CA PRO A 189 16.28 -4.35 -21.77
C PRO A 189 15.48 -5.53 -21.18
N VAL A 190 14.17 -5.57 -21.42
CA VAL A 190 13.31 -6.70 -21.01
C VAL A 190 12.75 -7.38 -22.26
N THR A 191 12.91 -8.71 -22.33
CA THR A 191 12.31 -9.55 -23.38
C THR A 191 10.80 -9.38 -23.40
N ILE A 192 10.27 -8.74 -24.45
CA ILE A 192 8.85 -8.40 -24.56
C ILE A 192 8.05 -9.66 -24.87
N ASN A 193 7.20 -10.08 -23.93
CA ASN A 193 6.11 -11.00 -24.23
C ASN A 193 5.09 -10.29 -25.14
N ARG A 194 4.76 -10.90 -26.27
CA ARG A 194 3.85 -10.37 -27.29
C ARG A 194 2.37 -10.47 -26.90
N ARG A 195 2.05 -10.99 -25.71
CA ARG A 195 0.68 -11.09 -25.23
C ARG A 195 0.07 -9.70 -25.01
N SER A 196 -1.12 -9.49 -25.57
CA SER A 196 -1.96 -8.34 -25.27
C SER A 196 -2.50 -8.47 -23.85
N PRO A 197 -2.30 -7.48 -22.97
CA PRO A 197 -2.87 -7.49 -21.62
C PRO A 197 -4.41 -7.58 -21.68
N ARG A 198 -4.98 -8.35 -20.76
CA ARG A 198 -6.43 -8.45 -20.57
C ARG A 198 -6.88 -7.49 -19.49
N VAL A 199 -7.89 -6.68 -19.80
CA VAL A 199 -8.45 -5.67 -18.91
C VAL A 199 -9.92 -5.97 -18.69
N ILE A 200 -10.32 -6.07 -17.42
CA ILE A 200 -11.68 -6.41 -17.01
C ILE A 200 -12.21 -5.30 -16.10
N ILE A 201 -13.34 -4.73 -16.50
CA ILE A 201 -14.14 -3.84 -15.66
C ILE A 201 -15.34 -4.64 -15.17
N GLY A 202 -15.39 -4.85 -13.86
CA GLY A 202 -16.31 -5.73 -13.15
C GLY A 202 -17.72 -5.16 -12.93
N PRO A 203 -18.66 -5.96 -12.42
CA PRO A 203 -20.01 -5.52 -12.11
C PRO A 203 -20.03 -4.34 -11.14
N ASN A 204 -20.78 -3.30 -11.48
CA ASN A 204 -20.93 -2.08 -10.68
C ASN A 204 -19.59 -1.37 -10.37
N ALA A 205 -18.53 -1.70 -11.10
CA ALA A 205 -17.28 -0.96 -11.02
C ALA A 205 -17.47 0.42 -11.64
N VAL A 206 -16.80 1.42 -11.06
CA VAL A 206 -16.84 2.80 -11.55
C VAL A 206 -15.41 3.29 -11.76
N ILE A 207 -15.11 3.78 -12.96
CA ILE A 207 -13.89 4.53 -13.27
C ILE A 207 -14.33 5.91 -13.72
N GLU A 208 -14.05 6.93 -12.91
CA GLU A 208 -14.47 8.31 -13.20
C GLU A 208 -13.58 8.98 -14.26
N GLY A 209 -12.27 8.67 -14.23
CA GLY A 209 -11.30 9.19 -15.19
C GLY A 209 -11.26 8.42 -16.52
N PRO A 210 -10.40 8.87 -17.47
CA PRO A 210 -10.28 8.25 -18.77
C PRO A 210 -9.62 6.87 -18.71
N LEU A 211 -9.98 6.00 -19.66
CA LEU A 211 -9.32 4.72 -19.91
C LEU A 211 -8.43 4.89 -21.15
N THR A 212 -7.11 4.88 -20.96
CA THR A 212 -6.12 5.15 -22.02
C THR A 212 -5.24 3.93 -22.27
N PHE A 213 -5.35 3.34 -23.45
CA PHE A 213 -4.58 2.18 -23.86
C PHE A 213 -3.59 2.58 -24.95
N LYS A 214 -2.29 2.59 -24.63
CA LYS A 214 -1.21 2.96 -25.59
C LYS A 214 -0.63 1.75 -26.32
N ARG A 215 -1.26 0.59 -26.15
CA ARG A 215 -0.98 -0.68 -26.81
C ARG A 215 -2.28 -1.48 -26.92
N GLU A 216 -2.26 -2.51 -27.75
CA GLU A 216 -3.38 -3.43 -27.89
C GLU A 216 -3.68 -4.16 -26.57
N VAL A 217 -4.97 -4.21 -26.22
CA VAL A 217 -5.51 -4.91 -25.05
C VAL A 217 -6.83 -5.57 -25.42
N THR A 218 -7.19 -6.63 -24.71
CA THR A 218 -8.55 -7.15 -24.71
C THR A 218 -9.32 -6.53 -23.55
N LEU A 219 -10.26 -5.62 -23.86
CA LEU A 219 -11.03 -4.88 -22.86
C LEU A 219 -12.44 -5.47 -22.72
N TYR A 220 -12.73 -6.04 -21.55
CA TYR A 220 -14.06 -6.50 -21.16
C TYR A 220 -14.70 -5.49 -20.21
N VAL A 221 -15.92 -5.03 -20.51
CA VAL A 221 -16.68 -4.10 -19.66
C VAL A 221 -18.03 -4.70 -19.30
N HIS A 222 -18.30 -4.84 -18.01
CA HIS A 222 -19.59 -5.33 -17.56
C HIS A 222 -20.69 -4.32 -17.89
N SER A 223 -21.88 -4.74 -18.32
CA SER A 223 -22.98 -3.81 -18.65
C SER A 223 -23.40 -2.88 -17.51
N SER A 224 -23.22 -3.31 -16.27
CA SER A 224 -23.51 -2.49 -15.09
C SER A 224 -22.35 -1.59 -14.64
N ALA A 225 -21.19 -1.68 -15.28
CA ALA A 225 -20.05 -0.82 -15.00
C ALA A 225 -20.24 0.59 -15.57
N ARG A 226 -19.56 1.57 -14.98
CA ARG A 226 -19.49 2.95 -15.48
C ARG A 226 -18.04 3.32 -15.71
N THR A 227 -17.72 3.80 -16.90
CA THR A 227 -16.36 4.19 -17.28
C THR A 227 -16.36 5.60 -17.84
N GLY A 228 -15.27 6.33 -17.62
CA GLY A 228 -14.95 7.51 -18.40
C GLY A 228 -14.67 7.18 -19.87
N PRO A 229 -14.23 8.18 -20.66
CA PRO A 229 -13.96 8.00 -22.08
C PRO A 229 -12.86 6.95 -22.31
N ILE A 230 -13.07 6.09 -23.31
CA ILE A 230 -12.16 5.01 -23.68
C ILE A 230 -11.36 5.43 -24.91
N SER A 231 -10.05 5.26 -24.89
CA SER A 231 -9.14 5.57 -26.01
C SER A 231 -8.11 4.46 -26.22
N GLY A 232 -7.93 4.03 -27.46
CA GLY A 232 -6.94 3.02 -27.84
C GLY A 232 -7.35 1.55 -27.65
N ALA A 233 -8.60 1.30 -27.27
CA ALA A 233 -9.20 -0.04 -27.23
C ALA A 233 -10.69 0.02 -27.56
N THR A 234 -11.26 -1.11 -27.99
CA THR A 234 -12.72 -1.27 -28.16
C THR A 234 -13.24 -2.12 -27.01
N ALA A 235 -14.27 -1.64 -26.32
CA ALA A 235 -14.89 -2.37 -25.21
C ALA A 235 -15.74 -3.54 -25.72
N ILE A 236 -15.52 -4.71 -25.15
CA ILE A 236 -16.34 -5.91 -25.34
C ILE A 236 -17.30 -5.99 -24.13
N ALA A 237 -18.58 -5.79 -24.39
CA ALA A 237 -19.59 -5.87 -23.35
C ALA A 237 -19.76 -7.32 -22.84
N TYR A 238 -20.01 -7.50 -21.55
CA TYR A 238 -20.41 -8.77 -20.96
C TYR A 238 -21.38 -8.58 -19.78
N ASP A 239 -22.18 -9.62 -19.49
CA ASP A 239 -23.24 -9.58 -18.47
C ASP A 239 -23.13 -10.70 -17.43
N GLY A 240 -22.19 -11.62 -17.62
CA GLY A 240 -21.98 -12.74 -16.72
C GLY A 240 -21.30 -12.31 -15.41
N ALA A 241 -21.53 -13.08 -14.34
CA ALA A 241 -20.86 -12.89 -13.05
C ALA A 241 -19.33 -12.98 -13.13
N GLN A 242 -18.81 -13.64 -14.16
CA GLN A 242 -17.40 -13.70 -14.49
C GLN A 242 -17.20 -13.20 -15.92
N ALA A 243 -16.12 -12.46 -16.13
CA ALA A 243 -15.71 -12.07 -17.46
C ALA A 243 -15.42 -13.32 -18.32
N PRO A 244 -15.72 -13.29 -19.63
CA PRO A 244 -15.42 -14.38 -20.55
C PRO A 244 -13.97 -14.84 -20.42
N LYS A 245 -13.76 -16.16 -20.45
CA LYS A 245 -12.44 -16.75 -20.61
C LYS A 245 -12.16 -16.84 -22.11
N ASP A 246 -10.98 -16.37 -22.52
CA ASP A 246 -10.47 -16.60 -23.88
C ASP A 246 -10.13 -18.08 -24.07
#